data_AF-A0A679HC78-F1
#
_entry.id   AF-A0A679HC78-F1
#
_cell.length_a   1.000
_cell.length_b   1.000
_cell.length_c   1.000
_cell.angle_alpha   90.00
_cell.angle_beta   90.00
_cell.angle_gamma   90.00
#
_symmetry.space_group_name_H-M   'P 1'
#
loop_
_entity.id
_entity.type
_entity.pdbx_description
1 polymer ?
#
loop_
_entity_poly.entity_id
_entity_poly.type
_entity_poly.pdbx_seq_one_letter_code
_entity_poly.pdbx_strand_id
1 'polypeptide(L)'
;MKNAGLIFFVLLFLLSCHAGSKKGTLEHVSVKKLTKLEHLFLLPSDSVINAYDLSNDSIVSFPDLSAYTIKTLNLSGNLLDTIIPHFLPKKLEILNLSHNRYSGQLRIKEGTICALREIDLSYNALSSIYVGGPLYRIIVSHNDLSSVCLNHKNIQYLDISYNSNMSERVTFNPAKIDTIVREGVADGKRLLAPNAPPLPHPTFISE
;
A
#
# COMPACT_ATOMS: atom_id res chain seq x y z
N MET A 1 -13.29 12.58 -34.19
CA MET A 1 -14.72 12.68 -33.82
C MET A 1 -14.91 11.88 -32.54
N LYS A 2 -15.19 12.41 -31.34
CA LYS A 2 -15.90 13.63 -30.91
C LYS A 2 -15.25 14.22 -29.63
N ASN A 3 -15.22 15.56 -29.57
CA ASN A 3 -15.31 16.52 -28.44
C ASN A 3 -14.51 16.27 -27.14
N ALA A 4 -13.49 17.08 -26.81
CA ALA A 4 -13.52 18.47 -26.31
C ALA A 4 -13.82 18.56 -24.79
N GLY A 5 -12.78 18.95 -24.03
CA GLY A 5 -12.82 19.27 -22.61
C GLY A 5 -11.64 20.16 -22.25
N LEU A 6 -11.75 21.42 -22.63
CA LEU A 6 -10.85 22.52 -22.32
C LEU A 6 -10.82 22.74 -20.80
N ILE A 7 -9.68 22.56 -20.14
CA ILE A 7 -9.40 23.23 -18.85
C ILE A 7 -8.05 23.91 -18.99
N PHE A 8 -8.13 25.16 -19.44
CA PHE A 8 -7.06 26.13 -19.47
C PHE A 8 -7.13 26.89 -18.13
N PHE A 9 -6.26 26.57 -17.17
CA PHE A 9 -6.04 27.47 -16.02
C PHE A 9 -4.72 28.20 -16.25
N VAL A 10 -4.83 29.35 -16.92
CA VAL A 10 -3.78 30.36 -16.98
C VAL A 10 -3.65 31.01 -15.62
N LEU A 11 -2.42 31.00 -15.09
CA LEU A 11 -1.99 31.92 -14.06
C LEU A 11 -1.86 33.35 -14.64
N LEU A 12 -2.30 34.32 -13.84
CA LEU A 12 -1.91 35.74 -13.77
C LEU A 12 -2.51 36.75 -14.77
N PHE A 13 -3.12 37.81 -14.20
CA PHE A 13 -2.84 39.26 -14.34
C PHE A 13 -4.14 40.06 -14.05
N LEU A 14 -4.22 41.34 -13.65
CA LEU A 14 -3.37 42.38 -13.03
C LEU A 14 -4.34 43.51 -12.58
N LEU A 15 -3.96 44.19 -11.50
CA LEU A 15 -4.27 45.58 -11.11
C LEU A 15 -5.37 46.33 -11.90
N SER A 16 -6.53 46.51 -11.27
CA SER A 16 -7.38 47.67 -11.55
C SER A 16 -6.99 48.80 -10.60
N CYS A 17 -6.36 49.83 -11.16
CA CYS A 17 -6.14 51.09 -10.48
C CYS A 17 -7.52 51.75 -10.22
N HIS A 18 -7.90 51.90 -8.95
CA HIS A 18 -8.97 52.81 -8.58
C HIS A 18 -8.60 53.54 -7.30
N ALA A 19 -8.35 54.84 -7.45
CA ALA A 19 -8.15 55.76 -6.35
C ALA A 19 -9.42 55.77 -5.48
N GLY A 20 -9.33 55.17 -4.30
CA GLY A 20 -10.42 55.10 -3.34
C GLY A 20 -9.90 54.62 -2.00
N SER A 21 -9.63 55.57 -1.11
CA SER A 21 -9.20 55.36 0.27
C SER A 21 -10.12 54.38 1.01
N LYS A 22 -9.68 53.12 1.14
CA LYS A 22 -10.17 52.18 2.16
C LYS A 22 -8.97 51.37 2.64
N LYS A 23 -8.70 51.42 3.96
CA LYS A 23 -7.82 50.49 4.67
C LYS A 23 -8.42 49.09 4.54
N GLY A 24 -8.15 48.42 3.42
CA GLY A 24 -8.41 47.00 3.26
C GLY A 24 -7.31 46.24 3.97
N THR A 25 -7.67 45.49 4.99
CA THR A 25 -6.84 44.39 5.49
C THR A 25 -6.48 43.54 4.28
N LEU A 26 -5.19 43.41 3.98
CA LEU A 26 -4.69 42.52 2.94
C LEU A 26 -5.06 41.10 3.37
N GLU A 27 -6.17 40.58 2.85
CA GLU A 27 -6.44 39.15 2.93
C GLU A 27 -5.27 38.46 2.23
N HIS A 28 -4.50 37.72 3.03
CA HIS A 28 -3.48 36.84 2.52
C HIS A 28 -4.18 35.80 1.66
N VAL A 29 -4.22 36.03 0.34
CA VAL A 29 -4.72 35.07 -0.64
C VAL A 29 -3.80 33.85 -0.55
N SER A 30 -4.21 32.87 0.24
CA SER A 30 -3.52 31.60 0.33
C SER A 30 -3.62 30.93 -1.02
N VAL A 31 -2.51 30.92 -1.77
CA VAL A 31 -2.39 30.13 -2.99
C VAL A 31 -2.59 28.67 -2.59
N LYS A 32 -3.63 28.02 -3.14
CA LYS A 32 -3.84 26.58 -2.91
C LYS A 32 -2.59 25.85 -3.39
N LYS A 33 -1.83 25.27 -2.45
CA LYS A 33 -0.74 24.36 -2.78
C LYS A 33 -1.35 23.09 -3.37
N LEU A 34 -0.88 22.69 -4.54
CA LEU A 34 -1.33 21.45 -5.17
C LEU A 34 -0.88 20.23 -4.35
N THR A 35 -1.69 19.18 -4.37
CA THR A 35 -1.34 17.88 -3.81
C THR A 35 -0.32 17.16 -4.70
N LYS A 36 0.35 16.12 -4.19
CA LYS A 36 1.32 15.32 -4.96
C LYS A 36 0.65 14.61 -6.14
N LEU A 37 -0.59 14.15 -5.95
CA LEU A 37 -1.42 13.56 -7.00
C LEU A 37 -1.84 14.58 -8.05
N GLU A 38 -2.27 15.78 -7.64
CA GLU A 38 -2.57 16.88 -8.57
C GLU A 38 -1.33 17.23 -9.41
N HIS A 39 -0.14 17.28 -8.80
CA HIS A 39 1.12 17.47 -9.52
C HIS A 39 1.42 16.35 -10.53
N LEU A 40 1.14 15.08 -10.19
CA LEU A 40 1.35 13.95 -11.11
C LEU A 40 0.47 14.08 -12.36
N PHE A 41 -0.79 14.48 -12.17
CA PHE A 41 -1.74 14.65 -13.26
C PHE A 41 -1.44 15.85 -14.18
N LEU A 42 -0.50 16.72 -13.81
CA LEU A 42 0.04 17.75 -14.71
C LEU A 42 1.16 17.22 -15.63
N LEU A 43 1.73 16.06 -15.34
CA LEU A 43 2.73 15.43 -16.21
C LEU A 43 2.06 14.77 -17.43
N PRO A 44 2.77 14.65 -18.57
CA PRO A 44 2.32 13.82 -19.69
C PRO A 44 1.94 12.41 -19.22
N SER A 45 0.81 11.89 -19.70
CA SER A 45 0.25 10.62 -19.21
C SER A 45 1.14 9.41 -19.49
N ASP A 46 2.05 9.51 -20.47
CA ASP A 46 3.04 8.49 -20.83
C ASP A 46 4.39 8.66 -20.12
N SER A 47 4.47 9.54 -19.12
CA SER A 47 5.71 9.80 -18.38
C SER A 47 6.30 8.52 -17.80
N VAL A 48 7.62 8.39 -17.96
CA VAL A 48 8.42 7.30 -17.39
C VAL A 48 9.10 7.80 -16.12
N ILE A 49 8.71 7.21 -14.98
CA ILE A 49 9.07 7.66 -13.65
C ILE A 49 9.67 6.48 -12.88
N ASN A 50 10.90 6.64 -12.39
CA ASN A 50 11.53 5.56 -11.63
C ASN A 50 10.85 5.35 -10.27
N ALA A 51 10.63 6.44 -9.52
CA ALA A 51 9.94 6.42 -8.24
C ALA A 51 9.05 7.66 -8.12
N TYR A 52 7.84 7.50 -7.60
CA TYR A 52 6.94 8.60 -7.31
C TYR A 52 6.33 8.46 -5.92
N ASP A 53 6.30 9.57 -5.18
CA ASP A 53 5.76 9.63 -3.83
C ASP A 53 4.37 10.29 -3.83
N LEU A 54 3.37 9.54 -3.41
CA LEU A 54 1.99 9.95 -3.16
C LEU A 54 1.62 9.76 -1.68
N SER A 55 2.61 9.61 -0.79
CA SER A 55 2.33 9.41 0.63
C SER A 55 1.72 10.65 1.28
N ASN A 56 0.85 10.44 2.27
CA ASN A 56 0.23 11.49 3.08
C ASN A 56 -0.47 12.57 2.23
N ASP A 57 -1.09 12.18 1.12
CA ASP A 57 -1.71 13.09 0.15
C ASP A 57 -3.25 13.13 0.30
N SER A 58 -3.77 12.55 1.40
CA SER A 58 -5.20 12.46 1.72
C SER A 58 -6.04 11.78 0.64
N ILE A 59 -5.45 10.81 -0.08
CA ILE A 59 -6.12 10.08 -1.16
C ILE A 59 -7.16 9.14 -0.56
N VAL A 60 -8.43 9.33 -0.94
CA VAL A 60 -9.56 8.49 -0.49
C VAL A 60 -9.87 7.40 -1.49
N SER A 61 -9.87 7.73 -2.78
CA SER A 61 -10.16 6.79 -3.86
C SER A 61 -8.90 6.42 -4.60
N PHE A 62 -8.77 5.13 -4.94
CA PHE A 62 -7.60 4.64 -5.65
C PHE A 62 -7.46 5.33 -7.02
N PRO A 63 -6.38 6.08 -7.29
CA PRO A 63 -6.24 6.85 -8.51
C PRO A 63 -5.91 5.96 -9.71
N ASP A 64 -6.42 6.30 -10.89
CA ASP A 64 -5.99 5.65 -12.14
C ASP A 64 -4.62 6.19 -12.57
N LEU A 65 -3.61 5.37 -12.37
CA LEU A 65 -2.21 5.63 -12.72
C LEU A 65 -1.73 4.72 -13.86
N SER A 66 -2.66 4.03 -14.54
CA SER A 66 -2.34 2.98 -15.51
C SER A 66 -1.64 3.47 -16.77
N ALA A 67 -1.77 4.77 -17.07
CA ALA A 67 -1.10 5.43 -18.20
C ALA A 67 0.40 5.64 -17.94
N TYR A 68 0.77 5.91 -16.68
CA TYR A 68 2.15 6.21 -16.31
C TYR A 68 3.00 4.94 -16.28
N THR A 69 4.29 5.07 -16.60
CA THR A 69 5.27 4.01 -16.36
C THR A 69 6.02 4.31 -15.07
N ILE A 70 5.52 3.77 -13.95
CA ILE A 70 6.14 3.94 -12.61
C ILE A 70 6.69 2.59 -12.13
N LYS A 71 7.94 2.55 -11.64
CA LYS A 71 8.53 1.33 -11.06
C LYS A 71 8.34 1.24 -9.54
N THR A 72 8.49 2.35 -8.83
CA THR A 72 8.31 2.43 -7.37
C THR A 72 7.24 3.45 -7.04
N LEU A 73 6.19 3.02 -6.33
CA LEU A 73 5.07 3.87 -5.96
C LEU A 73 4.85 3.84 -4.46
N ASN A 74 4.91 5.01 -3.83
CA ASN A 74 4.57 5.16 -2.42
C ASN A 74 3.18 5.78 -2.27
N LEU A 75 2.22 5.02 -1.75
CA LEU A 75 0.85 5.44 -1.46
C LEU A 75 0.56 5.38 0.05
N SER A 76 1.59 5.39 0.90
CA SER A 76 1.41 5.25 2.35
C SER A 76 0.74 6.46 3.01
N GLY A 77 0.12 6.26 4.17
CA GLY A 77 -0.47 7.37 4.93
C GLY A 77 -1.66 8.03 4.23
N ASN A 78 -2.41 7.26 3.44
CA ASN A 78 -3.62 7.71 2.76
C ASN A 78 -4.86 7.05 3.39
N LEU A 79 -6.02 7.22 2.76
CA LEU A 79 -7.30 6.72 3.26
C LEU A 79 -7.86 5.60 2.37
N LEU A 80 -6.98 4.87 1.68
CA LEU A 80 -7.34 3.82 0.74
C LEU A 80 -7.80 2.56 1.49
N ASP A 81 -8.87 1.93 1.02
CA ASP A 81 -9.41 0.68 1.59
C ASP A 81 -9.52 -0.45 0.55
N THR A 82 -9.31 -0.13 -0.73
CA THR A 82 -9.37 -1.07 -1.85
C THR A 82 -8.17 -0.90 -2.79
N ILE A 83 -7.82 -1.97 -3.50
CA ILE A 83 -6.81 -1.94 -4.57
C ILE A 83 -7.56 -2.17 -5.88
N ILE A 84 -7.30 -1.33 -6.87
CA ILE A 84 -7.84 -1.49 -8.23
C ILE A 84 -6.66 -1.87 -9.14
N PRO A 85 -6.42 -3.16 -9.42
CA PRO A 85 -5.21 -3.60 -10.11
C PRO A 85 -4.98 -2.96 -11.49
N HIS A 86 -6.06 -2.74 -12.24
CA HIS A 86 -5.97 -2.15 -13.57
C HIS A 86 -5.64 -0.65 -13.56
N PHE A 87 -5.75 0.00 -12.40
CA PHE A 87 -5.34 1.40 -12.19
C PHE A 87 -3.87 1.52 -11.83
N LEU A 88 -3.18 0.42 -11.54
CA LEU A 88 -1.76 0.45 -11.21
C LEU A 88 -0.89 0.53 -12.49
N PRO A 89 0.28 1.18 -12.41
CA PRO A 89 1.28 1.18 -13.47
C PRO A 89 1.71 -0.25 -13.85
N LYS A 90 1.72 -0.57 -15.15
CA LYS A 90 2.01 -1.95 -15.63
C LYS A 90 3.44 -2.43 -15.34
N LYS A 91 4.37 -1.51 -15.10
CA LYS A 91 5.78 -1.77 -14.80
C LYS A 91 6.12 -1.60 -13.32
N LEU A 92 5.11 -1.56 -12.46
CA LEU A 92 5.29 -1.39 -11.02
C LEU A 92 5.97 -2.61 -10.41
N GLU A 93 7.09 -2.37 -9.73
CA GLU A 93 7.94 -3.37 -9.07
C GLU A 93 7.82 -3.30 -7.55
N ILE A 94 7.70 -2.08 -6.99
CA ILE A 94 7.63 -1.82 -5.54
C ILE A 94 6.41 -0.95 -5.24
N LEU A 95 5.57 -1.41 -4.32
CA LEU A 95 4.35 -0.71 -3.89
C LEU A 95 4.28 -0.60 -2.38
N ASN A 96 4.25 0.63 -1.86
CA ASN A 96 4.00 0.90 -0.44
C ASN A 96 2.56 1.38 -0.24
N LEU A 97 1.77 0.62 0.51
CA LEU A 97 0.39 0.87 0.91
C LEU A 97 0.24 0.89 2.44
N SER A 98 1.34 1.07 3.17
CA SER A 98 1.30 1.13 4.63
C SER A 98 0.46 2.30 5.14
N HIS A 99 -0.03 2.23 6.38
CA HIS A 99 -0.83 3.30 6.99
C HIS A 99 -2.02 3.73 6.12
N ASN A 100 -2.86 2.76 5.74
CA ASN A 100 -4.10 2.98 4.99
C ASN A 100 -5.27 2.38 5.78
N ARG A 101 -6.42 2.17 5.13
CA ARG A 101 -7.65 1.63 5.72
C ARG A 101 -7.99 0.24 5.19
N TYR A 102 -7.01 -0.49 4.67
CA TYR A 102 -7.23 -1.86 4.22
C TYR A 102 -7.67 -2.73 5.39
N SER A 103 -8.77 -3.47 5.21
CA SER A 103 -9.31 -4.31 6.27
C SER A 103 -9.87 -5.63 5.74
N GLY A 104 -10.08 -6.59 6.65
CA GLY A 104 -10.61 -7.89 6.28
C GLY A 104 -9.62 -8.74 5.47
N GLN A 105 -10.11 -9.47 4.48
CA GLN A 105 -9.28 -10.34 3.65
C GLN A 105 -8.79 -9.63 2.39
N LEU A 106 -7.46 -9.62 2.17
CA LEU A 106 -6.85 -9.18 0.91
C LEU A 106 -6.40 -10.38 0.07
N ARG A 107 -6.71 -10.37 -1.24
CA ARG A 107 -6.32 -11.44 -2.17
C ARG A 107 -5.60 -10.86 -3.40
N ILE A 108 -4.30 -11.12 -3.50
CA ILE A 108 -3.46 -10.78 -4.65
C ILE A 108 -3.24 -12.06 -5.45
N LYS A 109 -4.03 -12.26 -6.51
CA LYS A 109 -3.89 -13.45 -7.38
C LYS A 109 -2.65 -13.32 -8.27
N GLU A 110 -2.17 -14.45 -8.76
CA GLU A 110 -1.14 -14.45 -9.80
C GLU A 110 -1.60 -13.61 -11.02
N GLY A 111 -0.67 -12.87 -11.62
CA GLY A 111 -0.96 -12.00 -12.78
C GLY A 111 -1.72 -10.70 -12.47
N THR A 112 -2.08 -10.43 -11.21
CA THR A 112 -2.79 -9.18 -10.83
C THR A 112 -1.94 -7.93 -11.13
N ILE A 113 -0.65 -7.98 -10.81
CA ILE A 113 0.36 -6.95 -11.13
C ILE A 113 1.65 -7.68 -11.51
N CYS A 114 1.83 -8.01 -12.78
CA CYS A 114 2.85 -8.97 -13.25
C CYS A 114 4.30 -8.58 -12.89
N ALA A 115 4.59 -7.28 -12.87
CA ALA A 115 5.92 -6.77 -12.56
C ALA A 115 6.16 -6.61 -11.05
N LEU A 116 5.14 -6.75 -10.19
CA LEU A 116 5.29 -6.48 -8.76
C LEU A 116 6.21 -7.52 -8.11
N ARG A 117 7.03 -7.03 -7.19
CA ARG A 117 8.08 -7.78 -6.53
C ARG A 117 8.10 -7.54 -5.03
N GLU A 118 7.81 -6.31 -4.60
CA GLU A 118 7.66 -5.94 -3.20
C GLU A 118 6.32 -5.29 -2.92
N ILE A 119 5.76 -5.60 -1.75
CA ILE A 119 4.60 -4.90 -1.22
C ILE A 119 4.74 -4.66 0.27
N ASP A 120 4.39 -3.44 0.69
CA ASP A 120 4.23 -3.06 2.08
C ASP A 120 2.76 -2.71 2.36
N LEU A 121 2.14 -3.46 3.26
CA LEU A 121 0.77 -3.34 3.74
C LEU A 121 0.75 -3.16 5.26
N SER A 122 1.86 -2.77 5.87
CA SER A 122 1.94 -2.58 7.32
C SER A 122 1.00 -1.49 7.82
N TYR A 123 0.64 -1.53 9.09
CA TYR A 123 -0.26 -0.53 9.70
C TYR A 123 -1.58 -0.40 8.93
N ASN A 124 -2.27 -1.53 8.77
CA ASN A 124 -3.62 -1.64 8.25
C ASN A 124 -4.45 -2.49 9.23
N ALA A 125 -5.67 -2.88 8.87
CA ALA A 125 -6.56 -3.72 9.68
C ALA A 125 -6.90 -5.06 8.98
N LEU A 126 -5.93 -5.63 8.26
CA LEU A 126 -6.11 -6.89 7.53
C LEU A 126 -6.25 -8.06 8.51
N SER A 127 -7.24 -8.93 8.27
CA SER A 127 -7.45 -10.16 9.06
C SER A 127 -6.86 -11.41 8.40
N SER A 128 -6.67 -11.38 7.07
CA SER A 128 -5.91 -12.41 6.35
C SER A 128 -5.40 -11.91 5.00
N ILE A 129 -4.34 -12.54 4.50
CA ILE A 129 -3.80 -12.26 3.15
C ILE A 129 -3.59 -13.55 2.36
N TYR A 130 -3.95 -13.51 1.07
CA TYR A 130 -3.59 -14.52 0.07
C TYR A 130 -2.72 -13.87 -1.02
N VAL A 131 -1.56 -14.46 -1.29
CA VAL A 131 -0.65 -14.02 -2.35
C VAL A 131 -0.35 -15.21 -3.26
N GLY A 132 -0.76 -15.12 -4.53
CA GLY A 132 -0.46 -16.11 -5.56
C GLY A 132 0.61 -15.68 -6.56
N GLY A 133 1.01 -14.40 -6.57
CA GLY A 133 2.07 -13.89 -7.46
C GLY A 133 3.46 -14.02 -6.84
N PRO A 134 4.54 -14.08 -7.64
CA PRO A 134 5.90 -14.29 -7.15
C PRO A 134 6.50 -13.01 -6.53
N LEU A 135 5.99 -12.59 -5.36
CA LEU A 135 6.61 -11.52 -4.57
C LEU A 135 7.86 -12.05 -3.84
N TYR A 136 8.89 -11.22 -3.71
CA TYR A 136 10.09 -11.57 -2.95
C TYR A 136 10.11 -10.96 -1.54
N ARG A 137 9.46 -9.80 -1.36
CA ARG A 137 9.36 -9.11 -0.07
C ARG A 137 7.90 -8.74 0.22
N ILE A 138 7.40 -9.21 1.34
CA ILE A 138 6.05 -8.90 1.83
C ILE A 138 6.17 -8.36 3.25
N ILE A 139 5.67 -7.15 3.47
CA ILE A 139 5.57 -6.55 4.80
C ILE A 139 4.08 -6.38 5.11
N VAL A 140 3.62 -7.05 6.17
CA VAL A 140 2.23 -7.00 6.65
C VAL A 140 2.21 -6.84 8.18
N SER A 141 3.25 -6.23 8.74
CA SER A 141 3.35 -5.97 10.17
C SER A 141 2.26 -5.01 10.66
N HIS A 142 1.95 -5.03 11.95
CA HIS A 142 0.92 -4.15 12.54
C HIS A 142 -0.42 -4.26 11.78
N ASN A 143 -0.97 -5.46 11.77
CA ASN A 143 -2.32 -5.77 11.26
C ASN A 143 -3.02 -6.70 12.27
N ASP A 144 -4.22 -7.17 11.94
CA ASP A 144 -5.01 -8.10 12.77
C ASP A 144 -4.95 -9.54 12.22
N LEU A 145 -3.85 -9.92 11.55
CA LEU A 145 -3.80 -11.15 10.77
C LEU A 145 -3.99 -12.39 11.64
N SER A 146 -4.82 -13.29 11.16
CA SER A 146 -4.95 -14.67 11.66
C SER A 146 -4.28 -15.68 10.74
N SER A 147 -4.12 -15.34 9.46
CA SER A 147 -3.59 -16.24 8.44
C SER A 147 -2.91 -15.49 7.29
N VAL A 148 -1.79 -16.06 6.83
CA VAL A 148 -1.04 -15.64 5.64
C VAL A 148 -0.92 -16.86 4.74
N CYS A 149 -1.43 -16.79 3.51
CA CYS A 149 -1.36 -17.84 2.51
C CYS A 149 -0.48 -17.39 1.34
N LEU A 150 0.66 -18.08 1.15
CA LEU A 150 1.62 -17.82 0.10
C LEU A 150 1.59 -19.00 -0.89
N ASN A 151 1.02 -18.79 -2.06
CA ASN A 151 0.96 -19.78 -3.14
C ASN A 151 2.00 -19.47 -4.23
N HIS A 152 3.25 -19.27 -3.81
CA HIS A 152 4.42 -19.08 -4.67
C HIS A 152 5.69 -19.45 -3.86
N LYS A 153 6.82 -19.62 -4.55
CA LYS A 153 8.09 -20.03 -3.91
C LYS A 153 9.18 -18.95 -3.89
N ASN A 154 8.87 -17.77 -4.44
CA ASN A 154 9.86 -16.70 -4.63
C ASN A 154 10.05 -15.79 -3.41
N ILE A 155 9.32 -16.03 -2.31
CA ILE A 155 9.40 -15.21 -1.11
C ILE A 155 10.77 -15.40 -0.43
N GLN A 156 11.44 -14.28 -0.12
CA GLN A 156 12.72 -14.26 0.60
C GLN A 156 12.58 -13.55 1.94
N TYR A 157 11.75 -12.51 2.00
CA TYR A 157 11.54 -11.72 3.20
C TYR A 157 10.04 -11.59 3.50
N LEU A 158 9.67 -11.95 4.72
CA LEU A 158 8.31 -11.83 5.24
C LEU A 158 8.33 -11.14 6.60
N ASP A 159 7.67 -10.01 6.72
CA ASP A 159 7.41 -9.38 8.01
C ASP A 159 5.93 -9.53 8.37
N ILE A 160 5.67 -10.33 9.40
CA ILE A 160 4.35 -10.57 9.99
C ILE A 160 4.30 -10.08 11.44
N SER A 161 5.28 -9.31 11.88
CA SER A 161 5.34 -8.83 13.27
C SER A 161 4.10 -8.05 13.67
N TYR A 162 3.78 -8.03 14.95
CA TYR A 162 2.64 -7.32 15.51
C TYR A 162 1.31 -7.73 14.86
N ASN A 163 1.12 -9.05 14.71
CA ASN A 163 -0.15 -9.67 14.36
C ASN A 163 -0.50 -10.70 15.44
N SER A 164 -1.04 -10.23 16.57
CA SER A 164 -1.24 -11.05 17.77
C SER A 164 -2.20 -12.23 17.58
N ASN A 165 -3.08 -12.16 16.57
CA ASN A 165 -4.03 -13.22 16.25
C ASN A 165 -3.41 -14.37 15.43
N MET A 166 -2.15 -14.24 15.00
CA MET A 166 -1.47 -15.31 14.27
C MET A 166 -1.06 -16.45 15.21
N SER A 167 -1.53 -17.65 14.89
CA SER A 167 -1.17 -18.86 15.62
C SER A 167 0.23 -19.37 15.27
N GLU A 168 0.79 -20.26 16.11
CA GLU A 168 2.08 -20.90 15.84
C GLU A 168 2.06 -21.76 14.57
N ARG A 169 0.91 -22.35 14.20
CA ARG A 169 0.78 -23.14 12.98
C ARG A 169 0.37 -22.25 11.81
N VAL A 170 1.27 -22.09 10.85
CA VAL A 170 1.08 -21.22 9.68
C VAL A 170 0.80 -22.01 8.41
N THR A 171 0.28 -21.36 7.37
CA THR A 171 -0.07 -22.04 6.10
C THR A 171 1.09 -22.12 5.09
N PHE A 172 2.22 -21.46 5.38
CA PHE A 172 3.44 -21.50 4.59
C PHE A 172 4.54 -22.29 5.33
N ASN A 173 5.61 -22.69 4.65
CA ASN A 173 6.75 -23.34 5.30
C ASN A 173 7.78 -22.28 5.74
N PRO A 174 7.95 -22.01 7.05
CA PRO A 174 8.88 -20.98 7.51
C PRO A 174 10.34 -21.23 7.11
N ALA A 175 10.74 -22.50 6.97
CA ALA A 175 12.10 -22.88 6.61
C ALA A 175 12.44 -22.65 5.11
N LYS A 176 11.46 -22.19 4.31
CA LYS A 176 11.64 -21.85 2.90
C LYS A 176 11.75 -20.34 2.65
N ILE A 177 11.73 -19.53 3.71
CA ILE A 177 11.80 -18.07 3.64
C ILE A 177 13.09 -17.65 4.34
N ASP A 178 13.95 -16.89 3.66
CA ASP A 178 15.28 -16.53 4.17
C ASP A 178 15.19 -15.69 5.45
N THR A 179 14.25 -14.75 5.51
CA THR A 179 14.04 -13.88 6.66
C THR A 179 12.56 -13.78 7.01
N ILE A 180 12.23 -14.08 8.27
CA ILE A 180 10.89 -13.88 8.83
C ILE A 180 11.00 -13.01 10.09
N VAL A 181 10.36 -11.84 10.07
CA VAL A 181 10.18 -10.98 11.24
C VAL A 181 8.81 -11.30 11.84
N ARG A 182 8.77 -11.63 13.14
CA ARG A 182 7.59 -12.22 13.81
C ARG A 182 7.44 -11.80 15.28
N GLU A 183 7.96 -10.64 15.63
CA GLU A 183 7.75 -10.09 16.97
C GLU A 183 6.25 -9.96 17.25
N GLY A 184 5.78 -10.27 18.47
CA GLY A 184 4.35 -10.21 18.80
C GLY A 184 3.46 -11.25 18.10
N VAL A 185 4.03 -12.30 17.50
CA VAL A 185 3.28 -13.41 16.86
C VAL A 185 3.41 -14.68 17.69
N ALA A 186 2.32 -15.46 17.77
CA ALA A 186 2.26 -16.79 18.38
C ALA A 186 2.79 -16.84 19.83
N ASP A 187 2.59 -15.78 20.61
CA ASP A 187 3.12 -15.62 21.97
C ASP A 187 4.64 -15.87 22.06
N GLY A 188 5.37 -15.54 20.99
CA GLY A 188 6.81 -15.75 20.88
C GLY A 188 7.23 -17.18 20.48
N LYS A 189 6.30 -18.14 20.43
CA LYS A 189 6.57 -19.53 20.02
C LYS A 189 7.10 -19.62 18.59
N ARG A 190 7.79 -20.71 18.29
CA ARG A 190 8.31 -21.00 16.95
C ARG A 190 7.15 -21.26 15.99
N LEU A 191 7.24 -20.69 14.78
CA LEU A 191 6.30 -21.00 13.71
C LEU A 191 6.48 -22.45 13.21
N LEU A 192 5.36 -23.15 13.09
CA LEU A 192 5.24 -24.52 12.64
C LEU A 192 4.65 -24.54 11.23
N ALA A 193 5.29 -25.29 10.34
CA ALA A 193 4.76 -25.55 9.00
C ALA A 193 3.42 -26.31 9.07
N PRO A 194 2.58 -26.28 8.01
CA PRO A 194 1.27 -26.94 8.00
C PRO A 194 1.34 -28.42 8.40
N ASN A 195 2.38 -29.11 7.93
CA ASN A 195 2.58 -30.56 8.11
C ASN A 195 3.41 -30.90 9.35
N ALA A 196 3.68 -29.95 10.25
CA ALA A 196 4.39 -30.24 11.48
C ALA A 196 3.58 -31.24 12.35
N PRO A 197 4.24 -32.11 13.14
CA PRO A 197 3.57 -33.02 14.05
C PRO A 197 2.55 -32.32 14.95
N PRO A 198 1.55 -33.03 15.49
CA PRO A 198 0.66 -32.48 16.51
C PRO A 198 1.47 -31.95 17.68
N LEU A 199 1.05 -30.81 18.22
CA LEU A 199 1.62 -30.31 19.47
C LEU A 199 1.32 -31.34 20.57
N PRO A 200 2.26 -31.63 21.49
CA PRO A 200 1.96 -32.47 22.63
C PRO A 200 0.77 -31.85 23.38
N HIS A 201 -0.24 -32.66 23.70
CA HIS A 201 -1.34 -32.21 24.53
C HIS A 201 -0.78 -31.64 25.84
N PRO A 202 -1.33 -30.53 26.36
CA PRO A 202 -0.95 -30.06 27.68
C PRO A 202 -1.19 -31.21 28.66
N THR A 203 -0.10 -31.71 29.23
CA THR A 203 -0.16 -32.72 30.28
C THR A 203 -0.71 -31.98 31.50
N PHE A 204 -2.01 -32.12 31.75
CA PHE A 204 -2.58 -31.73 33.02
C PHE A 204 -1.96 -32.65 34.06
N ILE A 205 -0.95 -32.15 34.76
CA ILE A 205 -0.51 -32.74 36.01
C ILE A 205 -1.64 -32.42 36.98
N SER A 206 -2.50 -33.41 37.25
CA SER A 206 -3.41 -33.35 38.39
C SER A 206 -2.56 -33.45 39.65
N GLU A 207 -2.45 -32.34 40.40
CA GLU A 207 -2.05 -32.37 41.81
C GLU A 207 -3.16 -32.99 42.67
#